data_AF-A0A165NAK7-F1
#
_entry.id   AF-A0A165NAK7-F1
#
_cell.length_a   1.000
_cell.length_b   1.000
_cell.length_c   1.000
_cell.angle_alpha   90.00
_cell.angle_beta   90.00
_cell.angle_gamma   90.00
#
_symmetry.space_group_name_H-M   'P 1'
#
loop_
_entity.id
_entity.type
_entity.pdbx_description
1 polymer ?
#
loop_
_entity_poly.entity_id
_entity_poly.type
_entity_poly.pdbx_seq_one_letter_code
_entity_poly.pdbx_strand_id
1 'polypeptide(L)'
;MYRSSGDQYPMCSAGPGDSTPGQYTYRGLLVQENEYEHSPSEYVPPPAPLMYNIAAPSYRPPRAHPPASIERYLAVFVQNVVAKLPTKDILSRVSVTDYRGNIVLDTYVRPIQPVTDYRTSETGLFPAHLANGRSFYEIQREIATIIREKILIGYCLWDFLSVIGTSHPAIDTRDVALFLPFRQTLRSKKMISLPTLVDRLMARNIGAGYEDPLENARATLDLFRSCEELWEDMINNGNWPCSLPPSIYARHFT
;
A
#
# COMPACT_ATOMS: atom_id res chain seq x y z
N MET A 1 -41.24 38.64 -36.92
CA MET A 1 -42.46 38.37 -36.12
C MET A 1 -41.98 37.71 -34.82
N TYR A 2 -41.69 38.46 -33.76
CA TYR A 2 -42.59 38.98 -32.71
C TYR A 2 -43.13 37.90 -31.73
N ARG A 3 -42.57 37.99 -30.50
CA ARG A 3 -43.14 37.82 -29.14
C ARG A 3 -43.71 36.45 -28.72
N SER A 4 -43.31 35.82 -27.60
CA SER A 4 -43.03 36.24 -26.19
C SER A 4 -44.30 36.42 -25.35
N SER A 5 -44.39 35.65 -24.25
CA SER A 5 -44.97 35.91 -22.91
C SER A 5 -44.52 34.74 -22.01
N GLY A 6 -43.84 34.88 -20.87
CA GLY A 6 -44.15 35.71 -19.69
C GLY A 6 -44.78 34.77 -18.66
N ASP A 7 -44.17 34.46 -17.50
CA ASP A 7 -44.17 35.27 -16.27
C ASP A 7 -43.41 34.49 -15.17
N GLN A 8 -42.87 35.02 -14.07
CA GLN A 8 -42.36 36.34 -13.65
C GLN A 8 -41.80 36.12 -12.24
N TYR A 9 -40.58 36.60 -11.95
CA TYR A 9 -40.06 36.77 -10.58
C TYR A 9 -40.65 38.04 -9.94
N PRO A 10 -40.48 38.22 -8.63
CA PRO A 10 -39.92 39.49 -8.20
C PRO A 10 -38.75 39.35 -7.23
N MET A 11 -37.70 40.11 -7.56
CA MET A 11 -36.64 40.56 -6.66
C MET A 11 -37.14 41.77 -5.87
N CYS A 12 -36.65 41.95 -4.64
CA CYS A 12 -36.49 43.27 -4.05
C CYS A 12 -35.07 43.41 -3.46
N SER A 13 -34.41 44.44 -3.96
CA SER A 13 -33.08 45.00 -3.71
C SER A 13 -32.98 45.79 -2.40
N ALA A 14 -31.76 45.92 -1.84
CA ALA A 14 -31.09 47.22 -1.64
C ALA A 14 -29.73 47.09 -0.92
N GLY A 15 -28.66 47.51 -1.62
CA GLY A 15 -27.74 48.57 -1.16
C GLY A 15 -26.53 48.23 -0.28
N PRO A 16 -25.42 49.01 -0.36
CA PRO A 16 -24.05 48.54 -0.19
C PRO A 16 -23.32 49.10 1.06
N GLY A 17 -22.21 48.49 1.47
CA GLY A 17 -21.34 49.07 2.51
C GLY A 17 -20.22 48.15 3.01
N ASP A 18 -19.02 48.47 2.53
CA ASP A 18 -17.65 48.34 3.05
C ASP A 18 -17.34 47.80 4.48
N SER A 19 -16.09 47.33 4.61
CA SER A 19 -15.22 47.23 5.80
C SER A 19 -15.21 45.97 6.71
N THR A 20 -14.00 45.74 7.24
CA THR A 20 -13.33 44.54 7.79
C THR A 20 -13.64 44.20 9.28
N PRO A 21 -12.78 43.46 10.03
CA PRO A 21 -13.03 42.11 10.54
C PRO A 21 -13.38 42.05 12.05
N GLY A 22 -14.27 41.13 12.43
CA GLY A 22 -14.68 40.93 13.83
C GLY A 22 -13.65 40.16 14.66
N GLN A 23 -12.91 40.90 15.49
CA GLN A 23 -12.24 40.41 16.69
C GLN A 23 -13.27 40.20 17.81
N TYR A 24 -13.21 39.06 18.52
CA TYR A 24 -13.92 38.89 19.79
C TYR A 24 -12.98 39.28 20.94
N THR A 25 -13.31 40.37 21.61
CA THR A 25 -12.74 40.78 22.90
C THR A 25 -13.61 40.21 24.02
N TYR A 26 -12.99 39.74 25.11
CA TYR A 26 -13.67 39.60 26.40
C TYR A 26 -13.06 40.57 27.41
N ARG A 27 -14.00 41.24 28.06
CA ARG A 27 -13.91 42.41 28.93
C ARG A 27 -13.43 41.99 30.32
N GLY A 28 -12.56 42.82 30.91
CA GLY A 28 -11.94 42.58 32.21
C GLY A 28 -12.86 42.80 33.42
N LEU A 29 -12.36 42.35 34.56
CA LEU A 29 -12.73 42.79 35.91
C LEU A 29 -11.46 42.82 36.76
N LEU A 30 -11.30 43.92 37.50
CA LEU A 30 -10.09 44.32 38.21
C LEU A 30 -10.01 43.71 39.62
N VAL A 31 -8.83 43.16 39.91
CA VAL A 31 -7.97 43.22 41.12
C VAL A 31 -8.61 43.19 42.52
N GLN A 32 -8.17 42.20 43.31
CA GLN A 32 -7.80 42.41 44.71
C GLN A 32 -6.46 41.71 44.98
N GLU A 33 -5.48 42.47 45.47
CA GLU A 33 -4.16 42.01 45.90
C GLU A 33 -4.27 41.16 47.17
N ASN A 34 -3.54 40.05 47.22
CA ASN A 34 -3.15 39.41 48.47
C ASN A 34 -1.71 38.90 48.30
N GLU A 35 -0.79 39.52 49.02
CA GLU A 35 0.57 39.03 49.24
C GLU A 35 0.49 37.69 49.99
N TYR A 36 1.12 36.65 49.43
CA TYR A 36 1.36 35.40 50.15
C TYR A 36 2.86 35.10 50.08
N GLU A 37 3.48 35.04 51.25
CA GLU A 37 4.89 34.74 51.47
C GLU A 37 5.28 33.38 50.86
N HIS A 38 6.39 33.37 50.13
CA HIS A 38 6.94 32.20 49.46
C HIS A 38 7.77 31.39 50.46
N SER A 39 7.22 30.29 50.97
CA SER A 39 8.01 29.23 51.63
C SER A 39 8.53 28.26 50.56
N PRO A 40 9.85 27.97 50.49
CA PRO A 40 10.40 27.12 49.44
C PRO A 40 9.98 25.65 49.67
N SER A 41 9.14 25.11 48.79
CA SER A 41 8.77 23.70 48.80
C SER A 41 9.99 22.84 48.47
N GLU A 42 10.33 21.90 49.36
CA GLU A 42 11.35 20.88 49.10
C GLU A 42 10.96 20.05 47.87
N TYR A 43 11.72 20.24 46.78
CA TYR A 43 11.58 19.40 45.60
C TYR A 43 12.14 18.02 45.90
N VAL A 44 11.25 17.02 46.02
CA VAL A 44 11.64 15.61 46.07
C VAL A 44 11.69 15.09 44.63
N PRO A 45 12.86 14.74 44.07
CA PRO A 45 12.94 14.19 42.73
C PRO A 45 12.24 12.83 42.67
N PRO A 46 11.55 12.50 41.56
CA PRO A 46 10.94 11.18 41.40
C PRO A 46 12.01 10.09 41.39
N PRO A 47 11.72 8.89 41.96
CA PRO A 47 12.67 7.79 41.97
C PRO A 47 13.01 7.36 40.54
N ALA A 48 14.29 7.04 40.31
CA ALA A 48 14.79 6.60 39.02
C ALA A 48 13.97 5.39 38.52
N PRO A 49 13.57 5.37 37.23
CA PRO A 49 12.83 4.24 36.69
C PRO A 49 13.67 2.97 36.79
N LEU A 50 13.11 1.93 37.42
CA LEU A 50 13.71 0.61 37.47
C LEU A 50 13.93 0.15 36.03
N MET A 51 15.20 0.04 35.61
CA MET A 51 15.56 -0.48 34.30
C MET A 51 15.07 -1.92 34.20
N TYR A 52 13.92 -2.09 33.55
CA TYR A 52 13.48 -3.38 33.07
C TYR A 52 14.51 -3.83 32.03
N ASN A 53 15.23 -4.89 32.37
CA ASN A 53 16.24 -5.51 31.54
C ASN A 53 15.53 -6.23 30.38
N ILE A 54 15.03 -5.45 29.42
CA ILE A 54 14.57 -5.96 28.13
C ILE A 54 15.84 -6.06 27.31
N ALA A 55 16.32 -7.29 27.11
CA ALA A 55 17.40 -7.55 26.18
C ALA A 55 17.08 -6.80 24.88
N ALA A 56 17.93 -5.83 24.53
CA ALA A 56 17.81 -5.11 23.27
C ALA A 56 17.66 -6.17 22.16
N PRO A 57 16.70 -6.04 21.24
CA PRO A 57 16.61 -6.96 20.11
C PRO A 57 18.00 -6.99 19.46
N SER A 58 18.64 -8.17 19.50
CA SER A 58 19.98 -8.33 18.95
C SER A 58 19.91 -7.91 17.49
N TYR A 59 20.51 -6.77 17.15
CA TYR A 59 20.69 -6.37 15.77
C TYR A 59 21.45 -7.50 15.08
N ARG A 60 20.72 -8.30 14.29
CA ARG A 60 21.37 -9.21 13.35
C ARG A 60 21.83 -8.31 12.22
N PRO A 61 23.15 -8.24 11.93
CA PRO A 61 23.59 -7.58 10.71
C PRO A 61 22.79 -8.20 9.55
N PRO A 62 22.36 -7.39 8.56
CA PRO A 62 21.78 -7.94 7.33
C PRO A 62 22.70 -9.07 6.88
N ARG A 63 22.13 -10.25 6.60
CA ARG A 63 22.92 -11.30 5.94
C ARG A 63 23.59 -10.61 4.76
N ALA A 64 24.92 -10.68 4.67
CA ALA A 64 25.61 -10.16 3.49
C ALA A 64 24.97 -10.87 2.29
N HIS A 65 24.08 -10.16 1.60
CA HIS A 65 23.30 -10.78 0.55
C HIS A 65 24.32 -11.00 -0.57
N PRO A 66 24.55 -12.25 -1.01
CA PRO A 66 25.30 -12.44 -2.25
C PRO A 66 24.59 -11.60 -3.33
N PRO A 67 25.34 -11.01 -4.28
CA PRO A 67 24.76 -10.21 -5.34
C PRO A 67 23.61 -10.99 -5.96
N ALA A 68 22.44 -10.35 -6.07
CA ALA A 68 21.22 -11.04 -6.45
C ALA A 68 21.40 -11.69 -7.82
N SER A 69 21.52 -13.02 -7.87
CA SER A 69 21.50 -13.74 -9.13
C SER A 69 20.11 -13.62 -9.73
N ILE A 70 20.01 -13.50 -11.05
CA ILE A 70 18.76 -13.42 -11.81
C ILE A 70 17.70 -14.46 -11.39
N GLU A 71 18.14 -15.65 -10.98
CA GLU A 71 17.29 -16.76 -10.52
C GLU A 71 16.59 -16.52 -9.17
N ARG A 72 17.00 -15.50 -8.42
CA ARG A 72 16.38 -15.13 -7.14
C ARG A 72 15.15 -14.26 -7.33
N TYR A 73 15.03 -13.53 -8.43
CA TYR A 73 13.89 -12.66 -8.65
C TYR A 73 12.67 -13.43 -9.11
N LEU A 74 11.54 -13.16 -8.46
CA LEU A 74 10.22 -13.60 -8.88
C LEU A 74 9.28 -12.41 -8.92
N ALA A 75 8.55 -12.25 -10.02
CA ALA A 75 7.47 -11.30 -10.07
C ALA A 75 6.14 -11.98 -9.75
N VAL A 76 5.39 -11.40 -8.81
CA VAL A 76 4.18 -11.99 -8.24
C VAL A 76 2.99 -11.03 -8.37
N PHE A 77 1.82 -11.61 -8.63
CA PHE A 77 0.57 -10.88 -8.60
C PHE A 77 -0.58 -11.82 -8.21
N VAL A 78 -1.59 -11.28 -7.52
CA VAL A 78 -2.80 -12.02 -7.13
C VAL A 78 -4.02 -11.26 -7.57
N GLN A 79 -5.05 -12.00 -7.93
CA GLN A 79 -6.41 -11.51 -8.00
C GLN A 79 -7.18 -12.00 -6.79
N ASN A 80 -8.07 -11.14 -6.29
CA ASN A 80 -8.82 -11.37 -5.08
C ASN A 80 -10.32 -11.22 -5.32
N VAL A 81 -11.10 -11.97 -4.56
CA VAL A 81 -12.56 -11.87 -4.45
C VAL A 81 -12.95 -11.65 -2.99
N VAL A 82 -14.20 -11.31 -2.71
CA VAL A 82 -14.66 -10.96 -1.36
C VAL A 82 -15.42 -12.10 -0.70
N ALA A 83 -15.08 -12.40 0.55
CA ALA A 83 -15.92 -13.14 1.49
C ALA A 83 -16.54 -12.17 2.51
N LYS A 84 -17.79 -12.40 2.96
CA LYS A 84 -18.56 -11.45 3.80
C LYS A 84 -18.40 -11.62 5.31
N LEU A 85 -17.91 -12.76 5.80
CA LEU A 85 -17.88 -13.06 7.25
C LEU A 85 -16.54 -13.65 7.69
N PRO A 86 -15.62 -12.84 8.26
CA PRO A 86 -15.59 -11.37 8.20
C PRO A 86 -15.39 -10.87 6.77
N THR A 87 -15.79 -9.63 6.47
CA THR A 87 -15.54 -9.03 5.15
C THR A 87 -14.04 -8.93 4.89
N LYS A 88 -13.54 -9.70 3.93
CA LYS A 88 -12.12 -9.67 3.55
C LYS A 88 -11.88 -10.18 2.14
N ASP A 89 -10.74 -9.78 1.62
CA ASP A 89 -10.20 -10.28 0.36
C ASP A 89 -9.65 -11.71 0.56
N ILE A 90 -9.97 -12.58 -0.38
CA ILE A 90 -9.53 -13.97 -0.45
C ILE A 90 -9.00 -14.27 -1.85
N LEU A 91 -8.00 -15.13 -1.90
CA LEU A 91 -7.29 -15.49 -3.13
C LEU A 91 -8.21 -16.18 -4.15
N SER A 92 -8.17 -15.76 -5.42
CA SER A 92 -8.92 -16.38 -6.51
C SER A 92 -8.05 -16.84 -7.68
N ARG A 93 -7.00 -16.10 -8.02
CA ARG A 93 -5.98 -16.50 -9.00
C ARG A 93 -4.63 -15.93 -8.57
N VAL A 94 -3.57 -16.67 -8.83
CA VAL A 94 -2.19 -16.24 -8.56
C VAL A 94 -1.34 -16.47 -9.80
N SER A 95 -0.48 -15.51 -10.10
CA SER A 95 0.56 -15.67 -11.11
C SER A 95 1.93 -15.33 -10.52
N VAL A 96 2.91 -16.16 -10.84
CA VAL A 96 4.31 -16.03 -10.47
C VAL A 96 5.13 -16.23 -11.75
N THR A 97 6.05 -15.31 -12.01
CA THR A 97 6.97 -15.40 -13.15
C THR A 97 8.42 -15.30 -12.70
N ASP A 98 9.30 -15.90 -13.47
CA ASP A 98 10.74 -15.81 -13.24
C ASP A 98 11.33 -14.46 -13.70
N TYR A 99 12.64 -14.32 -13.51
CA TYR A 99 13.52 -13.38 -14.19
C TYR A 99 12.98 -12.88 -15.52
N ARG A 100 12.79 -13.83 -16.44
CA ARG A 100 12.57 -13.60 -17.86
C ARG A 100 11.10 -13.34 -18.20
N GLY A 101 10.18 -13.43 -17.24
CA GLY A 101 8.75 -13.36 -17.45
C GLY A 101 8.13 -14.69 -17.88
N ASN A 102 8.87 -15.80 -17.77
CA ASN A 102 8.33 -17.14 -17.96
C ASN A 102 7.45 -17.51 -16.77
N ILE A 103 6.40 -18.27 -17.04
CA ILE A 103 5.45 -18.69 -16.02
C ILE A 103 6.11 -19.74 -15.12
N VAL A 104 6.17 -19.44 -13.82
CA VAL A 104 6.53 -20.40 -12.77
C VAL A 104 5.27 -21.04 -12.19
N LEU A 105 4.23 -20.22 -11.96
CA LEU A 105 2.92 -20.66 -11.50
C LEU A 105 1.87 -19.70 -12.08
N ASP A 106 0.80 -20.21 -12.67
CA ASP A 106 -0.39 -19.42 -13.00
C ASP A 106 -1.62 -20.31 -12.84
N THR A 107 -2.45 -20.03 -11.84
CA THR A 107 -3.55 -20.95 -11.51
C THR A 107 -4.69 -20.27 -10.76
N TYR A 108 -5.91 -20.73 -11.06
CA TYR A 108 -7.09 -20.42 -10.26
C TYR A 108 -7.08 -21.21 -8.96
N VAL A 109 -7.59 -20.58 -7.92
CA VAL A 109 -7.63 -21.12 -6.56
C VAL A 109 -9.06 -21.26 -6.11
N ARG A 110 -9.40 -22.43 -5.60
CA ARG A 110 -10.67 -22.67 -4.92
C ARG A 110 -10.56 -22.14 -3.48
N PRO A 111 -11.28 -21.06 -3.13
CA PRO A 111 -11.20 -20.47 -1.80
C PRO A 111 -11.79 -21.39 -0.73
N ILE A 112 -11.34 -21.22 0.52
CA ILE A 112 -11.88 -21.96 1.67
C ILE A 112 -13.26 -21.42 2.06
N GLN A 113 -13.46 -20.11 1.93
CA GLN A 113 -14.66 -19.42 2.36
C GLN A 113 -15.59 -19.18 1.16
N PRO A 114 -16.91 -19.17 1.36
CA PRO A 114 -17.85 -18.81 0.31
C PRO A 114 -17.57 -17.40 -0.22
N VAL A 115 -17.47 -17.29 -1.55
CA VAL A 115 -17.32 -16.00 -2.23
C VAL A 115 -18.68 -15.32 -2.31
N THR A 116 -18.73 -14.07 -1.87
CA THR A 116 -19.94 -13.25 -1.91
C THR A 116 -19.91 -12.18 -2.99
N ASP A 117 -18.71 -11.78 -3.42
CA ASP A 117 -18.54 -10.86 -4.55
C ASP A 117 -17.28 -11.25 -5.33
N TYR A 118 -17.46 -11.56 -6.61
CA TYR A 118 -16.40 -11.95 -7.54
C TYR A 118 -15.71 -10.75 -8.18
N ARG A 119 -16.27 -9.54 -8.05
CA ARG A 119 -15.81 -8.32 -8.72
C ARG A 119 -15.73 -8.52 -10.23
N THR A 120 -16.71 -9.19 -10.84
CA THR A 120 -16.61 -9.72 -12.23
C THR A 120 -16.29 -8.64 -13.27
N SER A 121 -16.75 -7.39 -13.07
CA SER A 121 -16.41 -6.27 -13.96
C SER A 121 -14.92 -5.93 -13.96
N GLU A 122 -14.23 -6.19 -12.87
CA GLU A 122 -12.80 -5.92 -12.69
C GLU A 122 -11.97 -7.17 -12.94
N THR A 123 -12.43 -8.33 -12.49
CA THR A 123 -11.64 -9.57 -12.45
C THR A 123 -11.90 -10.51 -13.62
N GLY A 124 -13.03 -10.37 -14.31
CA GLY A 124 -13.48 -11.35 -15.30
C GLY A 124 -13.81 -12.74 -14.71
N LEU A 125 -13.90 -12.85 -13.37
CA LEU A 125 -14.14 -14.12 -12.70
C LEU A 125 -15.62 -14.49 -12.61
N PHE A 126 -15.88 -15.78 -12.83
CA PHE A 126 -17.17 -16.42 -12.62
C PHE A 126 -17.01 -17.61 -11.64
N PRO A 127 -18.09 -18.04 -10.97
CA PRO A 127 -18.04 -19.16 -10.03
C PRO A 127 -17.38 -20.44 -10.57
N ALA A 128 -17.58 -20.73 -11.86
CA ALA A 128 -17.01 -21.90 -12.52
C ALA A 128 -15.47 -21.89 -12.56
N HIS A 129 -14.83 -20.71 -12.65
CA HIS A 129 -13.36 -20.61 -12.62
C HIS A 129 -12.80 -21.09 -11.28
N LEU A 130 -13.45 -20.73 -10.17
CA LEU A 130 -12.97 -21.07 -8.82
C LEU A 130 -13.37 -22.47 -8.38
N ALA A 131 -14.52 -22.97 -8.84
CA ALA A 131 -14.96 -24.35 -8.55
C ALA A 131 -13.95 -25.39 -9.06
N ASN A 132 -13.36 -25.13 -10.22
CA ASN A 132 -12.36 -25.97 -10.88
C ASN A 132 -10.91 -25.63 -10.48
N GLY A 133 -10.72 -24.63 -9.60
CA GLY A 133 -9.40 -24.21 -9.15
C GLY A 133 -8.73 -25.21 -8.21
N ARG A 134 -7.40 -25.08 -8.07
CA ARG A 134 -6.61 -25.88 -7.12
C ARG A 134 -6.96 -25.47 -5.69
N SER A 135 -6.78 -26.38 -4.73
CA SER A 135 -7.14 -26.08 -3.34
C SER A 135 -6.24 -24.98 -2.76
N PHE A 136 -6.81 -24.06 -1.97
CA PHE A 136 -6.02 -23.00 -1.33
C PHE A 136 -4.80 -23.52 -0.55
N TYR A 137 -4.97 -24.59 0.25
CA TYR A 137 -3.88 -25.11 1.08
C TYR A 137 -2.73 -25.71 0.27
N GLU A 138 -3.03 -26.30 -0.88
CA GLU A 138 -2.01 -26.80 -1.80
C GLU A 138 -1.20 -25.64 -2.38
N ILE A 139 -1.89 -24.61 -2.88
CA ILE A 139 -1.27 -23.42 -3.45
C ILE A 139 -0.49 -22.62 -2.41
N GLN A 140 -1.00 -22.50 -1.19
CA GLN A 140 -0.30 -21.83 -0.09
C GLN A 140 1.05 -22.50 0.19
N ARG A 141 1.10 -23.84 0.27
CA ARG A 141 2.36 -24.58 0.52
C ARG A 141 3.33 -24.49 -0.65
N GLU A 142 2.81 -24.54 -1.86
CA GLU A 142 3.60 -24.40 -3.08
C GLU A 142 4.23 -23.00 -3.17
N ILE A 143 3.44 -21.94 -2.99
CA ILE A 143 3.92 -20.55 -2.98
C ILE A 143 4.96 -20.36 -1.87
N ALA A 144 4.68 -20.80 -0.65
CA ALA A 144 5.62 -20.68 0.48
C ALA A 144 6.96 -21.37 0.20
N THR A 145 6.97 -22.37 -0.68
CA THR A 145 8.19 -23.04 -1.13
C THR A 145 8.87 -22.27 -2.26
N ILE A 146 8.10 -21.81 -3.24
CA ILE A 146 8.61 -21.05 -4.40
C ILE A 146 9.28 -19.74 -3.96
N ILE A 147 8.66 -18.99 -3.04
CA ILE A 147 9.15 -17.65 -2.65
C ILE A 147 10.28 -17.67 -1.63
N ARG A 148 10.64 -18.85 -1.11
CA ARG A 148 11.68 -18.98 -0.08
C ARG A 148 13.04 -18.57 -0.66
N GLU A 149 13.73 -17.66 0.04
CA GLU A 149 15.05 -17.12 -0.35
C GLU A 149 15.06 -16.37 -1.70
N LYS A 150 13.88 -16.02 -2.21
CA LYS A 150 13.69 -15.22 -3.41
C LYS A 150 13.55 -13.75 -3.07
N ILE A 151 13.69 -12.91 -4.10
CA ILE A 151 13.38 -11.49 -4.06
C ILE A 151 12.07 -11.30 -4.79
N LEU A 152 11.07 -10.75 -4.12
CA LEU A 152 9.72 -10.58 -4.67
C LEU A 152 9.56 -9.22 -5.32
N ILE A 153 9.24 -9.22 -6.61
CA ILE A 153 8.85 -8.03 -7.38
C ILE A 153 7.33 -8.02 -7.49
N GLY A 154 6.71 -6.87 -7.24
CA GLY A 154 5.26 -6.77 -7.35
C GLY A 154 4.75 -5.35 -7.13
N TYR A 155 3.44 -5.23 -7.09
CA TYR A 155 2.72 -3.99 -6.81
C TYR A 155 1.80 -4.24 -5.62
N CYS A 156 1.95 -3.46 -4.55
CA CYS A 156 1.23 -3.67 -3.29
C CYS A 156 1.46 -5.08 -2.74
N LEU A 157 2.71 -5.47 -2.50
CA LEU A 157 3.08 -6.83 -2.08
C LEU A 157 2.41 -7.29 -0.78
N TRP A 158 1.92 -6.36 0.04
CA TRP A 158 1.10 -6.71 1.20
C TRP A 158 -0.21 -7.40 0.83
N ASP A 159 -0.82 -7.09 -0.32
CA ASP A 159 -2.03 -7.76 -0.79
C ASP A 159 -1.72 -9.22 -1.14
N PHE A 160 -0.61 -9.46 -1.86
CA PHE A 160 -0.09 -10.80 -2.13
C PHE A 160 0.18 -11.59 -0.83
N LEU A 161 1.00 -11.04 0.06
CA LEU A 161 1.43 -11.76 1.28
C LEU A 161 0.25 -12.01 2.24
N SER A 162 -0.70 -11.08 2.32
CA SER A 162 -1.85 -11.19 3.22
C SER A 162 -2.85 -12.25 2.79
N VAL A 163 -3.19 -12.35 1.49
CA VAL A 163 -4.14 -13.36 1.00
C VAL A 163 -3.54 -14.76 0.96
N ILE A 164 -2.23 -14.87 0.71
CA ILE A 164 -1.51 -16.15 0.85
C ILE A 164 -1.37 -16.53 2.33
N GLY A 165 -1.32 -15.56 3.24
CA GLY A 165 -1.12 -15.79 4.67
C GLY A 165 0.33 -16.17 5.00
N THR A 166 1.29 -15.51 4.34
CA THR A 166 2.73 -15.72 4.56
C THR A 166 3.42 -14.40 4.88
N SER A 167 4.71 -14.46 5.23
CA SER A 167 5.56 -13.28 5.45
C SER A 167 6.84 -13.41 4.64
N HIS A 168 7.44 -12.27 4.32
CA HIS A 168 8.66 -12.20 3.52
C HIS A 168 9.59 -11.11 4.04
N PRO A 169 10.93 -11.27 3.98
CA PRO A 169 11.86 -10.24 4.43
C PRO A 169 11.65 -8.93 3.68
N ALA A 170 11.52 -7.81 4.39
CA ALA A 170 11.28 -6.52 3.76
C ALA A 170 12.41 -6.17 2.77
N ILE A 171 13.66 -6.48 3.13
CA ILE A 171 14.85 -6.24 2.30
C ILE A 171 14.86 -7.05 0.99
N ASP A 172 14.15 -8.19 0.95
CA ASP A 172 14.01 -9.04 -0.24
C ASP A 172 12.71 -8.71 -1.02
N THR A 173 12.16 -7.50 -0.87
CA THR A 173 11.00 -7.02 -1.66
C THR A 173 11.36 -5.86 -2.58
N ARG A 174 10.70 -5.82 -3.74
CA ARG A 174 10.79 -4.78 -4.78
C ARG A 174 9.35 -4.37 -5.16
N ASP A 175 8.72 -3.60 -4.27
CA ASP A 175 7.34 -3.15 -4.44
C ASP A 175 7.27 -1.83 -5.24
N VAL A 176 6.91 -1.93 -6.51
CA VAL A 176 6.86 -0.77 -7.42
C VAL A 176 5.80 0.27 -7.01
N ALA A 177 4.82 -0.09 -6.17
CA ALA A 177 3.85 0.85 -5.62
C ALA A 177 4.46 1.79 -4.56
N LEU A 178 5.46 1.28 -3.83
CA LEU A 178 6.13 1.99 -2.74
C LEU A 178 7.40 2.74 -3.19
N PHE A 179 7.90 2.47 -4.40
CA PHE A 179 9.13 3.06 -4.92
C PHE A 179 9.01 4.59 -5.07
N LEU A 180 9.76 5.33 -4.25
CA LEU A 180 9.69 6.78 -4.21
C LEU A 180 10.15 7.45 -5.52
N PRO A 181 11.19 6.96 -6.23
CA PRO A 181 11.59 7.54 -7.50
C PRO A 181 10.48 7.58 -8.56
N PHE A 182 9.60 6.56 -8.65
CA PHE A 182 8.46 6.63 -9.58
C PHE A 182 7.48 7.76 -9.23
N ARG A 183 7.23 7.98 -7.94
CA ARG A 183 6.39 9.10 -7.48
C ARG A 183 7.02 10.45 -7.79
N GLN A 184 8.35 10.57 -7.64
CA GLN A 184 9.10 11.78 -7.95
C GLN A 184 9.07 12.08 -9.46
N THR A 185 9.35 11.08 -10.29
CA THR A 185 9.31 11.19 -11.76
C THR A 185 7.95 11.65 -12.26
N LEU A 186 6.87 11.10 -11.70
CA LEU A 186 5.49 11.46 -12.06
C LEU A 186 4.90 12.61 -11.23
N ARG A 187 5.71 13.27 -10.39
CA ARG A 187 5.34 14.40 -9.53
C ARG A 187 4.08 14.15 -8.68
N SER A 188 3.90 12.93 -8.20
CA SER A 188 2.78 12.54 -7.35
C SER A 188 3.20 12.49 -5.88
N LYS A 189 2.34 13.01 -4.99
CA LYS A 189 2.48 12.83 -3.54
C LYS A 189 1.85 11.53 -3.02
N LYS A 190 0.99 10.91 -3.84
CA LYS A 190 0.26 9.68 -3.51
C LYS A 190 0.80 8.50 -4.28
N MET A 191 0.48 7.30 -3.81
CA MET A 191 0.67 6.07 -4.57
C MET A 191 -0.06 6.16 -5.91
N ILE A 192 0.58 5.66 -6.97
CA ILE A 192 0.11 5.72 -8.35
C ILE A 192 -0.34 4.32 -8.74
N SER A 193 -1.48 4.19 -9.44
CA SER A 193 -2.00 2.88 -9.87
C SER A 193 -1.05 2.19 -10.84
N LEU A 194 -1.02 0.85 -10.81
CA LEU A 194 -0.19 0.06 -11.73
C LEU A 194 -0.45 0.40 -13.22
N PRO A 195 -1.71 0.50 -13.72
CA PRO A 195 -1.95 0.89 -15.11
C PRO A 195 -1.37 2.27 -15.45
N THR A 196 -1.45 3.23 -14.52
CA THR A 196 -0.88 4.57 -14.74
C THR A 196 0.65 4.54 -14.75
N LEU A 197 1.29 3.75 -13.88
CA LEU A 197 2.74 3.58 -13.89
C LEU A 197 3.20 3.00 -15.22
N VAL A 198 2.53 1.95 -15.69
CA VAL A 198 2.89 1.25 -16.93
C VAL A 198 2.65 2.14 -18.15
N ASP A 199 1.52 2.84 -18.23
CA ASP A 199 1.25 3.81 -19.30
C ASP A 199 2.31 4.91 -19.34
N ARG A 200 2.58 5.55 -18.20
CA ARG A 200 3.45 6.73 -18.15
C ARG A 200 4.93 6.41 -18.28
N LEU A 201 5.38 5.25 -17.82
CA LEU A 201 6.80 4.89 -17.79
C LEU A 201 7.19 3.91 -18.90
N MET A 202 6.27 3.05 -19.35
CA MET A 202 6.53 2.02 -20.38
C MET A 202 5.78 2.29 -21.69
N ALA A 203 4.98 3.36 -21.78
CA ALA A 203 4.21 3.73 -22.97
C ALA A 203 3.31 2.59 -23.49
N ARG A 204 2.73 1.79 -22.58
CA ARG A 204 1.79 0.72 -22.92
C ARG A 204 0.63 0.67 -21.92
N ASN A 205 -0.49 0.12 -22.35
CA ASN A 205 -1.66 -0.11 -21.50
C ASN A 205 -1.71 -1.57 -21.03
N ILE A 206 -2.31 -1.79 -19.86
CA ILE A 206 -2.60 -3.10 -19.27
C ILE A 206 -4.04 -3.10 -18.75
N GLY A 207 -4.60 -4.29 -18.46
CA GLY A 207 -5.97 -4.42 -17.96
C GLY A 207 -7.01 -4.06 -19.01
N ALA A 208 -6.73 -4.34 -20.29
CA ALA A 208 -7.69 -4.17 -21.36
C ALA A 208 -8.83 -5.18 -21.21
N GLY A 209 -9.95 -4.72 -20.63
CA GLY A 209 -11.10 -5.56 -20.28
C GLY A 209 -11.15 -5.84 -18.78
N TYR A 210 -10.43 -6.87 -18.34
CA TYR A 210 -10.33 -7.26 -16.93
C TYR A 210 -8.87 -7.32 -16.47
N GLU A 211 -8.66 -7.37 -15.17
CA GLU A 211 -7.37 -7.57 -14.54
C GLU A 211 -6.85 -8.99 -14.82
N ASP A 212 -5.71 -9.09 -15.51
CA ASP A 212 -5.00 -10.35 -15.69
C ASP A 212 -3.75 -10.40 -14.79
N PRO A 213 -3.71 -11.30 -13.78
CA PRO A 213 -2.56 -11.42 -12.89
C PRO A 213 -1.24 -11.72 -13.59
N LEU A 214 -1.27 -12.44 -14.72
CA LEU A 214 -0.06 -12.76 -15.47
C LEU A 214 0.49 -11.52 -16.20
N GLU A 215 -0.39 -10.74 -16.85
CA GLU A 215 -0.03 -9.44 -17.43
C GLU A 215 0.55 -8.51 -16.36
N ASN A 216 -0.12 -8.41 -15.21
CA ASN A 216 0.32 -7.52 -14.13
C ASN A 216 1.66 -7.94 -13.51
N ALA A 217 1.90 -9.24 -13.29
CA ALA A 217 3.19 -9.74 -12.81
C ALA A 217 4.33 -9.41 -13.78
N ARG A 218 4.09 -9.55 -15.09
CA ARG A 218 5.07 -9.14 -16.11
C ARG A 218 5.25 -7.63 -16.15
N ALA A 219 4.18 -6.87 -15.91
CA ALA A 219 4.24 -5.42 -15.91
C ALA A 219 5.03 -4.85 -14.73
N THR A 220 4.91 -5.42 -13.53
CA THR A 220 5.73 -5.05 -12.38
C THR A 220 7.19 -5.42 -12.58
N LEU A 221 7.46 -6.58 -13.19
CA LEU A 221 8.81 -7.00 -13.59
C LEU A 221 9.46 -6.02 -14.56
N ASP A 222 8.75 -5.59 -15.60
CA ASP A 222 9.26 -4.64 -16.59
C ASP A 222 9.54 -3.27 -15.95
N LEU A 223 8.65 -2.80 -15.06
CA LEU A 223 8.89 -1.59 -14.27
C LEU A 223 10.15 -1.72 -13.41
N PHE A 224 10.31 -2.83 -12.68
CA PHE A 224 11.50 -3.07 -11.86
C PHE A 224 12.78 -3.08 -12.71
N ARG A 225 12.80 -3.81 -13.83
CA ARG A 225 13.95 -3.85 -14.74
C ARG A 225 14.35 -2.48 -15.27
N SER A 226 13.39 -1.59 -15.50
CA SER A 226 13.68 -0.21 -15.94
C SER A 226 14.43 0.62 -14.91
N CYS A 227 14.41 0.22 -13.63
CA CYS A 227 15.06 0.91 -12.52
C CYS A 227 15.94 0.00 -11.65
N GLU A 228 16.31 -1.18 -12.15
CA GLU A 228 16.98 -2.23 -11.37
C GLU A 228 18.31 -1.75 -10.81
N GLU A 229 19.17 -1.17 -11.66
CA GLU A 229 20.46 -0.62 -11.23
C GLU A 229 20.28 0.42 -10.12
N LEU A 230 19.39 1.39 -10.33
CA LEU A 230 19.09 2.43 -9.33
C LEU A 230 18.59 1.82 -8.02
N TRP A 231 17.69 0.84 -8.09
CA TRP A 231 17.10 0.22 -6.92
C TRP A 231 18.14 -0.55 -6.11
N GLU A 232 18.89 -1.44 -6.77
CA GLU A 232 19.88 -2.28 -6.12
C GLU A 232 21.06 -1.45 -5.61
N ASP A 233 21.49 -0.40 -6.33
CA ASP A 233 22.51 0.53 -5.85
C ASP A 233 22.07 1.26 -4.58
N MET A 234 20.81 1.70 -4.50
CA MET A 234 20.30 2.32 -3.28
C MET A 234 20.36 1.36 -2.10
N ILE A 235 19.95 0.11 -2.29
CA ILE A 235 19.99 -0.93 -1.24
C ILE A 235 21.43 -1.28 -0.85
N ASN A 236 22.32 -1.47 -1.82
CA ASN A 236 23.74 -1.78 -1.59
C ASN A 236 24.44 -0.67 -0.82
N ASN A 237 24.02 0.59 -1.01
CA ASN A 237 24.50 1.75 -0.27
C ASN A 237 23.80 1.95 1.09
N GLY A 238 22.95 1.02 1.53
CA GLY A 238 22.24 1.07 2.81
C GLY A 238 21.03 2.02 2.83
N ASN A 239 20.59 2.52 1.68
CA ASN A 239 19.41 3.38 1.56
C ASN A 239 18.15 2.55 1.27
N TRP A 240 17.04 2.92 1.89
CA TRP A 240 15.73 2.33 1.60
C TRP A 240 14.94 3.23 0.64
N PRO A 241 14.72 2.81 -0.63
CA PRO A 241 14.11 3.68 -1.66
C PRO A 241 12.58 3.74 -1.62
N CYS A 242 11.94 3.06 -0.67
CA CYS A 242 10.49 2.86 -0.65
C CYS A 242 9.81 3.58 0.51
N SER A 243 8.56 4.01 0.32
CA SER A 243 7.68 4.33 1.45
C SER A 243 7.33 3.06 2.23
N LEU A 244 6.92 3.20 3.50
CA LEU A 244 6.45 2.07 4.29
C LEU A 244 5.09 1.57 3.80
N PRO A 245 4.83 0.24 3.82
CA PRO A 245 3.51 -0.32 3.58
C PRO A 245 2.53 0.08 4.70
N PRO A 246 1.21 -0.07 4.50
CA PRO A 246 0.23 0.17 5.56
C PRO A 246 0.52 -0.69 6.81
N SER A 247 0.47 -0.07 7.99
CA SER A 247 0.88 -0.70 9.26
C SER A 247 0.07 -1.95 9.62
N ILE A 248 -1.18 -2.04 9.17
CA ILE A 248 -2.04 -3.22 9.35
C ILE A 248 -1.44 -4.49 8.73
N TYR A 249 -0.54 -4.35 7.76
CA TYR A 249 0.13 -5.45 7.09
C TYR A 249 1.57 -5.69 7.58
N ALA A 250 2.03 -4.97 8.62
CA ALA A 250 3.40 -5.05 9.10
C ALA A 250 3.85 -6.49 9.40
N ARG A 251 2.95 -7.34 9.92
CA ARG A 251 3.23 -8.76 10.19
C ARG A 251 3.66 -9.59 8.98
N HIS A 252 3.39 -9.11 7.76
CA HIS A 252 3.74 -9.78 6.52
C HIS A 252 5.16 -9.43 6.05
N PHE A 253 5.80 -8.43 6.65
CA PHE A 253 7.18 -8.03 6.34
C PHE A 253 8.07 -8.33 7.56
N THR A 254 9.08 -9.17 7.38
CA THR A 254 10.00 -9.59 8.45
C THR A 254 11.39 -8.98 8.32
#